data_AF-A0A937NP12-F1
#
_entry.id   AF-A0A937NP12-F1
#
_cell.length_a   1.000
_cell.length_b   1.000
_cell.length_c   1.000
_cell.angle_alpha   90.00
_cell.angle_beta   90.00
_cell.angle_gamma   90.00
#
_symmetry.space_group_name_H-M   'P 1'
#
loop_
_entity.id
_entity.type
_entity.pdbx_description
1 polymer ?
#
loop_
_entity_poly.entity_id
_entity_poly.type
_entity_poly.pdbx_seq_one_letter_code
_entity_poly.pdbx_strand_id
1 'polypeptide(L)'
;MRNNPRSPFIGHWSWAIVHCSMVALILLTVVLASQAQGTGPLVIIQGTPDTTAAPPEVRTYVSVIDKNTAQTINDLASKNFQIEEAGVDIGTPAISYEPVGLAIVVVVDRGGISAPSDPRIKEATDLVRELVNRLSVTGAADDDVIGIVGVGEDGALQPEEDFSYNPVDTNLVLNALVTMEGETVRGGTPLYEGLDEALRLLTAHTDATIRDVLSHRRKVIVVFSDGVDPDFSDTAREEDIIRKANNADISLYTVGLAQRNRDLSAGENLKRLAHQTYGLYQLHNNDETHQQVLDLFGHLMSQRQQYLVTYSTRLPKGDYTLNIGVDTPIGSAESSVTISSILEKPRLRLTSPTDGQPVTVPISHTETSCLLLSTQRTDFHYLSTPVHLSTEVVLVDDAPRDPAEVRYFANGAFIGASTTPPTYDFTWDVSTVVTPTEEMRVQEFTLTGEADDAYLGERMETQAVTIEVTWEPTEQTGCAHLVEWLGTYWWLLVVLAALAVGLLVLLILLIRTRGELARKVVARTTGVLKGVTKHLGAMPQRAPGKLVILQGANMGKEFRLATQVVKVGRDPQFCDFALYDEYTSNPHFSIQL
;
A
#
# COMPACT_ATOMS: atom_id res chain seq x y z
N MET A 1 68.61 16.87 -63.94
CA MET A 1 68.55 15.63 -63.12
C MET A 1 67.28 15.75 -62.27
N ARG A 2 66.19 15.03 -62.60
CA ARG A 2 65.67 13.81 -61.90
C ARG A 2 65.68 13.99 -60.37
N ASN A 3 64.61 13.85 -59.58
CA ASN A 3 63.30 13.19 -59.70
C ASN A 3 62.31 13.78 -58.67
N ASN A 4 61.01 13.69 -58.98
CA ASN A 4 59.83 13.83 -58.09
C ASN A 4 59.83 12.68 -57.01
N PRO A 5 59.01 12.66 -55.93
CA PRO A 5 57.56 12.93 -55.96
C PRO A 5 56.86 13.56 -54.74
N ARG A 6 55.62 14.00 -55.04
CA ARG A 6 54.46 14.41 -54.24
C ARG A 6 54.21 13.69 -52.90
N SER A 7 53.67 14.43 -51.92
CA SER A 7 52.53 13.99 -51.08
C SER A 7 51.73 15.18 -50.49
N PRO A 8 50.45 14.98 -50.10
CA PRO A 8 49.44 16.02 -49.84
C PRO A 8 49.00 16.05 -48.35
N PHE A 9 47.91 16.79 -48.06
CA PHE A 9 47.11 16.83 -46.82
C PHE A 9 47.41 17.94 -45.80
N ILE A 10 46.86 19.12 -46.09
CA ILE A 10 46.42 20.08 -45.07
C ILE A 10 44.91 19.90 -44.93
N GLY A 11 44.44 19.57 -43.73
CA GLY A 11 43.02 19.63 -43.41
C GLY A 11 42.49 18.52 -42.52
N HIS A 12 42.94 18.45 -41.26
CA HIS A 12 42.18 17.80 -40.19
C HIS A 12 42.51 18.28 -38.76
N TRP A 13 43.37 19.29 -38.59
CA TRP A 13 43.83 19.73 -37.27
C TRP A 13 43.01 20.86 -36.62
N SER A 14 41.97 21.37 -37.29
CA SER A 14 41.17 22.50 -36.77
C SER A 14 39.96 22.09 -35.91
N TRP A 15 39.50 20.83 -35.98
CA TRP A 15 38.32 20.38 -35.24
C TRP A 15 38.65 19.80 -33.86
N ALA A 16 39.84 19.21 -33.70
CA ALA A 16 40.30 18.66 -32.43
C ALA A 16 40.65 19.77 -31.39
N ILE A 17 41.20 20.90 -31.84
CA ILE A 17 41.57 22.01 -30.95
C ILE A 17 40.32 22.72 -30.42
N VAL A 18 39.28 22.89 -31.24
CA VAL A 18 38.02 23.52 -30.81
C VAL A 18 37.25 22.63 -29.83
N HIS A 19 37.22 21.30 -30.05
CA HIS A 19 36.58 20.38 -29.09
C HIS A 19 37.35 20.27 -27.77
N CYS A 20 38.69 20.28 -27.78
CA CYS A 20 39.48 20.24 -26.56
C CYS A 20 39.34 21.54 -25.74
N SER A 21 39.28 22.71 -26.39
CA SER A 21 39.05 23.99 -25.71
C SER A 21 37.63 24.12 -25.14
N MET A 22 36.62 23.54 -25.79
CA MET A 22 35.23 23.60 -25.30
C MET A 22 34.99 22.63 -24.14
N VAL A 23 35.59 21.44 -24.17
CA VAL A 23 35.56 20.48 -23.04
C VAL A 23 36.36 21.00 -21.85
N ALA A 24 37.51 21.65 -22.07
CA ALA A 24 38.26 22.30 -21.01
C ALA A 24 37.50 23.49 -20.39
N LEU A 25 36.75 24.27 -21.18
CA LEU A 25 35.93 25.37 -20.67
C LEU A 25 34.73 24.88 -19.84
N ILE A 26 34.10 23.78 -20.26
CA ILE A 26 32.98 23.14 -19.53
C ILE A 26 33.47 22.49 -18.23
N LEU A 27 34.63 21.82 -18.25
CA LEU A 27 35.28 21.32 -17.03
C LEU A 27 35.73 22.45 -16.10
N LEU A 28 36.16 23.61 -16.64
CA LEU A 28 36.50 24.78 -15.82
C LEU A 28 35.25 25.37 -15.15
N THR A 29 34.10 25.41 -15.82
CA THR A 29 32.84 25.90 -15.21
C THR A 29 32.29 24.98 -14.13
N VAL A 30 32.48 23.65 -14.26
CA VAL A 30 32.05 22.68 -13.23
C VAL A 30 32.96 22.72 -12.00
N VAL A 31 34.26 22.97 -12.18
CA VAL A 31 35.21 23.10 -11.06
C VAL A 31 35.14 24.47 -10.37
N LEU A 32 34.71 25.53 -11.07
CA LEU A 32 34.52 26.85 -10.47
C LEU A 32 33.21 26.98 -9.67
N ALA A 33 32.22 26.12 -9.90
CA ALA A 33 31.01 26.07 -9.06
C ALA A 33 31.25 25.41 -7.69
N SER A 34 32.27 24.56 -7.54
CA SER A 34 32.57 23.87 -6.27
C SER A 34 33.56 24.61 -5.37
N GLN A 35 33.89 25.87 -5.70
CA GLN A 35 34.86 26.72 -4.97
C GLN A 35 34.27 28.10 -4.60
N ALA A 36 32.95 28.23 -4.58
CA ALA A 36 32.30 29.36 -3.90
C ALA A 36 32.22 29.07 -2.38
N GLN A 37 33.39 28.95 -1.72
CA GLN A 37 33.44 29.03 -0.27
C GLN A 37 33.17 30.49 0.15
N GLY A 38 32.08 30.73 0.86
CA GLY A 38 32.03 31.85 1.82
C GLY A 38 30.80 32.75 1.86
N THR A 39 29.70 32.47 1.14
CA THR A 39 28.50 33.32 1.23
C THR A 39 27.25 32.48 1.41
N GLY A 40 26.81 32.33 2.66
CA GLY A 40 25.57 31.63 3.00
C GLY A 40 25.55 31.16 4.45
N PRO A 41 24.36 30.81 4.97
CA PRO A 41 24.20 30.32 6.33
C PRO A 41 24.85 28.93 6.52
N LEU A 42 24.89 28.48 7.77
CA LEU A 42 25.08 27.08 8.13
C LEU A 42 23.69 26.45 8.25
N VAL A 43 23.44 25.40 7.47
CA VAL A 43 22.20 24.62 7.50
C VAL A 43 22.54 23.25 8.06
N ILE A 44 21.93 22.89 9.18
CA ILE A 44 22.12 21.59 9.84
C ILE A 44 20.76 20.93 9.97
N ILE A 45 20.66 19.69 9.52
CA ILE A 45 19.49 18.83 9.72
C ILE A 45 19.76 18.02 11.00
N GLN A 46 18.93 18.16 12.02
CA GLN A 46 19.14 17.47 13.29
C GLN A 46 18.63 16.04 13.21
N GLY A 47 19.54 15.10 13.49
CA GLY A 47 19.21 13.68 13.63
C GLY A 47 18.68 13.06 12.35
N THR A 48 17.93 11.98 12.51
CA THR A 48 17.25 11.28 11.42
C THR A 48 15.82 11.80 11.30
N PRO A 49 15.36 12.22 10.11
CA PRO A 49 13.96 12.61 9.92
C PRO A 49 12.99 11.51 10.35
N ASP A 50 11.94 11.89 11.06
CA ASP A 50 10.91 10.98 11.55
C ASP A 50 9.85 10.75 10.46
N THR A 51 9.73 9.50 10.03
CA THR A 51 8.76 9.03 9.04
C THR A 51 7.70 8.11 9.65
N THR A 52 7.71 7.95 10.98
CA THR A 52 7.01 6.88 11.69
C THR A 52 5.92 7.36 12.63
N ALA A 53 6.05 8.55 13.23
CA ALA A 53 5.06 9.04 14.18
C ALA A 53 3.71 9.41 13.54
N ALA A 54 3.73 9.87 12.28
CA ALA A 54 2.52 10.24 11.54
C ALA A 54 2.62 9.95 10.03
N PRO A 55 2.74 8.68 9.59
CA PRO A 55 2.92 8.36 8.18
C PRO A 55 1.74 8.87 7.32
N PRO A 56 1.97 9.43 6.12
CA PRO A 56 3.23 9.44 5.37
C PRO A 56 4.04 10.72 5.62
N GLU A 57 3.77 11.45 6.70
CA GLU A 57 4.47 12.68 7.00
C GLU A 57 5.92 12.38 7.43
N VAL A 58 6.83 13.13 6.82
CA VAL A 58 8.23 13.24 7.18
C VAL A 58 8.41 14.52 7.97
N ARG A 59 8.96 14.42 9.18
CA ARG A 59 9.22 15.54 10.09
C ARG A 59 10.72 15.65 10.36
N THR A 60 11.28 16.83 10.15
CA THR A 60 12.71 17.06 10.40
C THR A 60 12.98 18.46 10.93
N TYR A 61 13.94 18.56 11.86
CA TYR A 61 14.34 19.84 12.44
C TYR A 61 15.58 20.37 11.74
N VAL A 62 15.54 21.64 11.36
CA VAL A 62 16.58 22.31 10.61
C VAL A 62 17.03 23.57 11.35
N SER A 63 18.31 23.63 11.68
CA SER A 63 18.95 24.82 12.22
C SER A 63 19.55 25.65 11.07
N VAL A 64 19.22 26.94 11.02
CA VAL A 64 19.76 27.89 10.03
C VAL A 64 20.52 28.99 10.79
N ILE A 65 21.84 28.99 10.71
CA ILE A 65 22.71 29.80 11.57
C ILE A 65 23.58 30.73 10.71
N ASP A 66 23.71 31.99 11.11
CA ASP A 66 24.72 32.88 10.54
C ASP A 66 26.10 32.52 11.12
N LYS A 67 26.98 32.02 10.24
CA LYS A 67 28.33 31.58 10.57
C LYS A 67 29.20 32.67 11.21
N ASN A 68 28.90 33.95 10.96
CA ASN A 68 29.73 35.05 11.44
C ASN A 68 29.34 35.52 12.84
N THR A 69 28.10 35.30 13.25
CA THR A 69 27.55 35.79 14.52
C THR A 69 27.18 34.66 15.48
N ALA A 70 27.06 33.43 14.98
CA ALA A 70 26.49 32.28 15.68
C ALA A 70 25.01 32.44 16.04
N GLN A 71 24.31 33.40 15.44
CA GLN A 71 22.90 33.63 15.68
C GLN A 71 22.04 32.82 14.70
N THR A 72 20.91 32.29 15.15
CA THR A 72 19.90 31.69 14.27
C THR A 72 19.26 32.75 13.38
N ILE A 73 19.08 32.41 12.11
CA ILE A 73 18.33 33.22 11.15
C ILE A 73 16.85 32.84 11.26
N ASN A 74 16.07 33.76 11.83
CA ASN A 74 14.63 33.60 12.04
C ASN A 74 13.82 34.21 10.88
N ASP A 75 12.49 34.17 11.00
CA ASP A 75 11.52 34.78 10.07
C ASP A 75 11.60 34.28 8.61
N LEU A 76 12.10 33.06 8.40
CA LEU A 76 12.06 32.38 7.11
C LEU A 76 10.69 31.72 6.88
N ALA A 77 10.16 31.83 5.66
CA ALA A 77 8.88 31.24 5.26
C ALA A 77 9.11 30.04 4.33
N SER A 78 8.07 29.24 4.02
CA SER A 78 8.20 28.07 3.13
C SER A 78 8.87 28.35 1.78
N LYS A 79 8.72 29.57 1.24
CA LYS A 79 9.39 29.99 -0.02
C LYS A 79 10.92 30.08 0.08
N ASN A 80 11.47 30.14 1.30
CA ASN A 80 12.89 30.16 1.56
C ASN A 80 13.49 28.75 1.61
N PHE A 81 12.65 27.72 1.61
CA PHE A 81 13.07 26.33 1.67
C PHE A 81 12.80 25.65 0.33
N GLN A 82 13.85 25.04 -0.24
CA GLN A 82 13.75 24.13 -1.37
C GLN A 82 14.03 22.73 -0.84
N ILE A 83 13.07 21.83 -0.97
CA ILE A 83 13.17 20.48 -0.42
C ILE A 83 13.07 19.49 -1.57
N GLU A 84 14.04 18.58 -1.64
CA GLU A 84 14.06 17.53 -2.65
C GLU A 84 14.19 16.17 -1.98
N GLU A 85 13.32 15.23 -2.35
CA GLU A 85 13.35 13.85 -1.91
C GLU A 85 13.70 12.97 -3.12
N ALA A 86 14.77 12.18 -3.01
CA ALA A 86 15.28 11.35 -4.11
C ALA A 86 15.52 12.14 -5.42
N GLY A 87 15.89 13.42 -5.30
CA GLY A 87 16.13 14.33 -6.44
C GLY A 87 14.85 14.89 -7.09
N VAL A 88 13.69 14.72 -6.45
CA VAL A 88 12.41 15.27 -6.88
C VAL A 88 11.99 16.37 -5.91
N ASP A 89 11.71 17.56 -6.41
CA ASP A 89 11.14 18.66 -5.64
C ASP A 89 9.76 18.26 -5.09
N ILE A 90 9.60 18.32 -3.77
CA ILE A 90 8.35 17.99 -3.08
C ILE A 90 7.33 19.14 -3.11
N GLY A 91 7.73 20.31 -3.61
CA GLY A 91 6.91 21.52 -3.69
C GLY A 91 6.99 22.35 -2.41
N THR A 92 5.83 22.77 -1.88
CA THR A 92 5.78 23.70 -0.74
C THR A 92 5.64 22.93 0.58
N PRO A 93 6.72 22.76 1.38
CA PRO A 93 6.61 22.13 2.69
C PRO A 93 5.85 23.01 3.69
N ALA A 94 5.29 22.39 4.71
CA ALA A 94 4.87 23.08 5.92
C ALA A 94 6.10 23.38 6.77
N ILE A 95 6.27 24.65 7.14
CA ILE A 95 7.40 25.13 7.96
C ILE A 95 6.83 25.81 9.21
N SER A 96 7.29 25.39 10.38
CA SER A 96 7.10 26.10 11.65
C SER A 96 8.45 26.38 12.31
N TYR A 97 8.52 27.45 13.10
CA TYR A 97 9.72 27.80 13.88
C TYR A 97 9.43 27.56 15.35
N GLU A 98 10.10 26.57 15.94
CA GLU A 98 9.71 25.98 17.22
C GLU A 98 10.88 25.92 18.22
N PRO A 99 10.61 26.08 19.53
CA PRO A 99 11.60 25.79 20.56
C PRO A 99 11.79 24.27 20.67
N VAL A 100 13.02 23.82 20.49
CA VAL A 100 13.40 22.39 20.61
C VAL A 100 14.40 22.17 21.75
N GLY A 101 15.04 23.25 22.20
CA GLY A 101 16.09 23.23 23.22
C GLY A 101 17.48 23.11 22.61
N LEU A 102 18.47 23.53 23.40
CA LEU A 102 19.89 23.46 23.07
C LEU A 102 20.57 22.37 23.92
N ALA A 103 21.56 21.68 23.36
CA ALA A 103 22.42 20.76 24.08
C ALA A 103 23.86 21.31 24.10
N ILE A 104 24.33 21.68 25.29
CA ILE A 104 25.65 22.32 25.48
C ILE A 104 26.55 21.41 26.30
N VAL A 105 27.77 21.18 25.84
CA VAL A 105 28.83 20.69 26.73
C VAL A 105 29.88 21.77 26.90
N VAL A 106 30.19 22.09 28.15
CA VAL A 106 31.26 23.02 28.49
C VAL A 106 32.52 22.25 28.79
N VAL A 107 33.62 22.58 28.11
CA VAL A 107 34.95 22.03 28.39
C VAL A 107 35.80 23.12 29.03
N VAL A 108 36.26 22.89 30.25
CA VAL A 108 37.15 23.83 30.96
C VAL A 108 38.53 23.18 31.08
N ASP A 109 39.45 23.67 30.27
CA ASP A 109 40.85 23.30 30.36
C ASP A 109 41.52 24.07 31.51
N ARG A 110 41.93 23.35 32.54
CA ARG A 110 42.47 23.91 33.79
C ARG A 110 43.98 24.13 33.72
N GLY A 111 44.63 23.64 32.66
CA GLY A 111 46.07 23.78 32.46
C GLY A 111 46.44 25.24 32.31
N GLY A 112 47.50 25.64 33.01
CA GLY A 112 47.99 27.02 32.96
C GLY A 112 47.09 28.07 33.61
N ILE A 113 45.78 27.84 33.77
CA ILE A 113 44.80 28.81 34.32
C ILE A 113 44.38 28.53 35.77
N SER A 114 44.58 27.31 36.28
CA SER A 114 44.27 26.92 37.68
C SER A 114 45.47 26.96 38.61
N ALA A 115 46.54 27.67 38.23
CA ALA A 115 47.71 27.85 39.08
C ALA A 115 47.35 28.66 40.34
N PRO A 116 48.05 28.46 41.49
CA PRO A 116 47.77 29.22 42.70
C PRO A 116 47.86 30.74 42.47
N SER A 117 46.79 31.47 42.81
CA SER A 117 46.65 32.92 42.62
C SER A 117 46.42 33.38 41.18
N ASP A 118 46.18 32.48 40.23
CA ASP A 118 45.74 32.85 38.88
C ASP A 118 44.22 33.15 38.90
N PRO A 119 43.76 34.35 38.50
CA PRO A 119 42.35 34.68 38.49
C PRO A 119 41.57 34.02 37.34
N ARG A 120 42.25 33.50 36.30
CA ARG A 120 41.60 33.06 35.05
C ARG A 120 40.66 31.88 35.25
N ILE A 121 40.98 30.93 36.13
CA ILE A 121 40.04 29.83 36.43
C ILE A 121 38.72 30.36 37.00
N LYS A 122 38.78 31.38 37.86
CA LYS A 122 37.58 32.01 38.42
C LYS A 122 36.81 32.79 37.36
N GLU A 123 37.52 33.50 36.48
CA GLU A 123 36.90 34.20 35.35
C GLU A 123 36.20 33.21 34.40
N ALA A 124 36.80 32.05 34.14
CA ALA A 124 36.20 30.97 33.37
C ALA A 124 34.92 30.45 34.04
N THR A 125 34.97 30.08 35.31
CA THR A 125 33.81 29.54 36.04
C THR A 125 32.70 30.58 36.18
N ASP A 126 33.04 31.87 36.37
CA ASP A 126 32.06 32.98 36.35
C ASP A 126 31.38 33.11 34.99
N LEU A 127 32.11 32.99 33.87
CA LEU A 127 31.52 32.96 32.53
C LEU A 127 30.62 31.74 32.32
N VAL A 128 30.99 30.56 32.85
CA VAL A 128 30.12 29.38 32.77
C VAL A 128 28.85 29.56 33.61
N ARG A 129 28.92 30.22 34.78
CA ARG A 129 27.72 30.58 35.55
C ARG A 129 26.81 31.50 34.75
N GLU A 130 27.36 32.48 34.04
CA GLU A 130 26.59 33.36 33.16
C GLU A 130 25.93 32.59 32.01
N LEU A 131 26.59 31.57 31.46
CA LEU A 131 25.99 30.68 30.46
C LEU A 131 24.84 29.85 31.06
N VAL A 132 25.05 29.23 32.22
CA VAL A 132 24.02 28.44 32.94
C VAL A 132 22.79 29.30 33.23
N ASN A 133 22.98 30.55 33.66
CA ASN A 133 21.88 31.48 33.98
C ASN A 133 21.04 31.88 32.76
N ARG A 134 21.52 31.64 31.53
CA ARG A 134 20.82 31.96 30.27
C ARG A 134 20.04 30.78 29.69
N LEU A 135 20.23 29.58 30.24
CA LEU A 135 19.51 28.39 29.82
C LEU A 135 18.02 28.52 30.13
N SER A 136 17.18 27.99 29.23
CA SER A 136 15.74 27.85 29.46
C SER A 136 15.48 26.50 30.14
N VAL A 137 15.32 26.51 31.46
CA VAL A 137 15.03 25.29 32.24
C VAL A 137 13.75 25.53 33.06
N THR A 138 12.64 24.98 32.58
CA THR A 138 11.29 25.20 33.12
C THR A 138 10.57 23.92 33.54
N GLY A 139 11.17 22.75 33.31
CA GLY A 139 10.57 21.43 33.42
C GLY A 139 9.84 20.98 32.15
N ALA A 140 10.07 21.63 31.01
CA ALA A 140 9.42 21.33 29.73
C ALA A 140 10.30 20.41 28.85
N ALA A 141 9.69 19.82 27.81
CA ALA A 141 10.39 18.88 26.92
C ALA A 141 11.45 19.58 26.02
N ASP A 142 11.30 20.88 25.81
CA ASP A 142 12.17 21.77 25.05
C ASP A 142 13.19 22.52 25.92
N ASP A 143 13.32 22.17 27.20
CA ASP A 143 14.31 22.77 28.12
C ASP A 143 15.74 22.57 27.60
N ASP A 144 16.61 23.57 27.71
CA ASP A 144 18.04 23.41 27.37
C ASP A 144 18.72 22.41 28.32
N VAL A 145 19.65 21.61 27.81
CA VAL A 145 20.46 20.66 28.62
C VAL A 145 21.93 21.04 28.56
N ILE A 146 22.62 20.86 29.68
CA ILE A 146 24.02 21.20 29.82
C ILE A 146 24.79 20.10 30.54
N GLY A 147 25.99 19.79 30.04
CA GLY A 147 27.02 18.99 30.70
C GLY A 147 28.32 19.78 30.84
N ILE A 148 29.23 19.31 31.68
CA ILE A 148 30.54 19.96 31.86
C ILE A 148 31.65 18.92 32.02
N VAL A 149 32.80 19.20 31.39
CA VAL A 149 34.01 18.39 31.47
C VAL A 149 35.18 19.30 31.87
N GLY A 150 35.74 19.07 33.05
CA GLY A 150 36.99 19.70 33.50
C GLY A 150 38.19 18.87 33.08
N VAL A 151 39.19 19.48 32.45
CA VAL A 151 40.44 18.80 32.08
C VAL A 151 41.49 19.09 33.15
N GLY A 152 41.92 18.04 33.87
CA GLY A 152 42.91 18.10 34.95
C GLY A 152 44.26 17.46 34.59
N GLU A 153 45.11 17.28 35.59
CA GLU A 153 46.45 16.70 35.44
C GLU A 153 46.38 15.27 34.90
N ASP A 154 47.39 14.86 34.12
CA ASP A 154 47.56 13.50 33.59
C ASP A 154 46.34 12.96 32.81
N GLY A 155 45.50 13.85 32.27
CA GLY A 155 44.29 13.48 31.53
C GLY A 155 43.10 13.10 32.40
N ALA A 156 43.13 13.40 33.70
CA ALA A 156 41.96 13.25 34.56
C ALA A 156 40.84 14.21 34.11
N LEU A 157 39.70 13.66 33.70
CA LEU A 157 38.50 14.43 33.35
C LEU A 157 37.66 14.65 34.61
N GLN A 158 38.05 15.63 35.42
CA GLN A 158 37.39 15.94 36.69
C GLN A 158 37.27 17.44 36.96
N PRO A 159 36.09 17.92 37.38
CA PRO A 159 34.81 17.19 37.43
C PRO A 159 34.23 16.90 36.03
N GLU A 160 33.49 15.81 35.90
CA GLU A 160 32.69 15.44 34.72
C GLU A 160 31.24 15.30 35.19
N GLU A 161 30.35 16.13 34.67
CA GLU A 161 28.92 16.04 34.94
C GLU A 161 28.16 15.84 33.63
N ASP A 162 27.36 14.80 33.61
CA ASP A 162 26.54 14.41 32.46
C ASP A 162 25.23 15.24 32.40
N PHE A 163 24.50 15.09 31.30
CA PHE A 163 23.19 15.68 31.12
C PHE A 163 22.18 15.12 32.13
N SER A 164 21.37 16.02 32.67
CA SER A 164 20.14 15.69 33.37
C SER A 164 18.95 16.18 32.56
N TYR A 165 17.84 15.47 32.59
CA TYR A 165 16.66 15.80 31.79
C TYR A 165 15.37 15.46 32.54
N ASN A 166 14.39 16.37 32.42
CA ASN A 166 13.04 16.25 32.95
C ASN A 166 12.96 15.77 34.43
N PRO A 167 13.40 16.60 35.40
CA PRO A 167 13.89 17.97 35.24
C PRO A 167 15.41 18.03 34.97
N VAL A 168 15.85 19.11 34.32
CA VAL A 168 17.27 19.44 34.20
C VAL A 168 17.78 19.98 35.54
N ASP A 169 18.82 19.37 36.09
CA ASP A 169 19.48 19.79 37.33
C ASP A 169 20.77 20.57 37.01
N THR A 170 20.62 21.90 36.91
CA THR A 170 21.75 22.80 36.70
C THR A 170 22.71 22.84 37.90
N ASN A 171 22.32 22.34 39.08
CA ASN A 171 23.19 22.35 40.25
C ASN A 171 24.36 21.38 40.12
N LEU A 172 24.22 20.32 39.32
CA LEU A 172 25.34 19.41 39.01
C LEU A 172 26.51 20.22 38.41
N VAL A 173 26.22 20.99 37.37
CA VAL A 173 27.21 21.88 36.74
C VAL A 173 27.71 22.94 37.71
N LEU A 174 26.83 23.61 38.45
CA LEU A 174 27.25 24.64 39.41
C LEU A 174 28.17 24.10 40.51
N ASN A 175 27.93 22.87 41.00
CA ASN A 175 28.78 22.20 41.97
C ASN A 175 30.14 21.84 41.36
N ALA A 176 30.17 21.37 40.11
CA ALA A 176 31.41 21.13 39.38
C ALA A 176 32.27 22.40 39.28
N LEU A 177 31.67 23.57 39.02
CA LEU A 177 32.40 24.85 39.01
C LEU A 177 33.04 25.18 40.37
N VAL A 178 32.34 24.92 41.47
CA VAL A 178 32.87 25.11 42.83
C VAL A 178 34.08 24.18 43.07
N THR A 179 34.01 22.93 42.62
CA THR A 179 35.13 21.98 42.71
C THR A 179 36.34 22.48 41.92
N MET A 180 36.14 22.95 40.68
CA MET A 180 37.23 23.47 39.84
C MET A 180 37.95 24.67 40.47
N GLU A 181 37.23 25.54 41.18
CA GLU A 181 37.82 26.69 41.90
C GLU A 181 38.62 26.28 43.14
N GLY A 182 38.20 25.21 43.81
CA GLY A 182 38.83 24.71 45.03
C GLY A 182 40.13 23.93 44.78
N GLU A 183 40.38 23.50 43.55
CA GLU A 183 41.45 22.58 43.19
C GLU A 183 42.44 23.21 42.20
N THR A 184 43.74 23.10 42.51
CA THR A 184 44.80 23.60 41.62
C THR A 184 45.35 22.50 40.73
N VAL A 185 45.56 22.81 39.45
CA VAL A 185 46.18 21.95 38.44
C VAL A 185 47.53 22.58 38.05
N ARG A 186 48.62 21.82 38.19
CA ARG A 186 50.02 22.23 38.01
C ARG A 186 50.73 21.48 36.87
N GLY A 187 50.11 20.43 36.32
CA GLY A 187 50.60 19.67 35.17
C GLY A 187 50.07 20.14 33.81
N GLY A 188 50.59 19.55 32.73
CA GLY A 188 50.01 19.70 31.39
C GLY A 188 48.64 19.02 31.33
N THR A 189 47.70 19.64 30.60
CA THR A 189 46.32 19.19 30.48
C THR A 189 46.03 18.83 29.02
N PRO A 190 45.59 17.60 28.73
CA PRO A 190 45.32 17.19 27.37
C PRO A 190 43.92 17.66 26.96
N LEU A 191 43.81 18.89 26.46
CA LEU A 191 42.54 19.51 26.03
C LEU A 191 41.71 18.59 25.12
N TYR A 192 42.38 17.86 24.21
CA TYR A 192 41.72 16.98 23.25
C TYR A 192 40.99 15.79 23.90
N GLU A 193 41.41 15.31 25.07
CA GLU A 193 40.68 14.26 25.80
C GLU A 193 39.34 14.79 26.34
N GLY A 194 39.33 16.03 26.84
CA GLY A 194 38.09 16.70 27.26
C GLY A 194 37.13 16.95 26.10
N LEU A 195 37.66 17.25 24.90
CA LEU A 195 36.88 17.39 23.68
C LEU A 195 36.33 16.05 23.18
N ASP A 196 37.14 14.98 23.21
CA ASP A 196 36.70 13.62 22.88
C ASP A 196 35.54 13.19 23.80
N GLU A 197 35.63 13.50 25.09
CA GLU A 197 34.58 13.20 26.06
C GLU A 197 33.31 14.05 25.83
N ALA A 198 33.47 15.36 25.57
CA ALA A 198 32.33 16.21 25.23
C ALA A 198 31.59 15.73 23.97
N LEU A 199 32.33 15.27 22.95
CA LEU A 199 31.75 14.65 21.77
C LEU A 199 31.03 13.34 22.14
N ARG A 200 31.62 12.49 22.99
CA ARG A 200 31.00 11.25 23.47
C ARG A 200 29.65 11.52 24.14
N LEU A 201 29.55 12.52 25.01
CA LEU A 201 28.31 12.92 25.68
C LEU A 201 27.22 13.33 24.67
N LEU A 202 27.60 14.01 23.58
CA LEU A 202 26.67 14.52 22.56
C LEU A 202 26.29 13.50 21.47
N THR A 203 27.13 12.49 21.19
CA THR A 203 26.94 11.56 20.06
C THR A 203 26.73 10.11 20.48
N ALA A 204 27.27 9.68 21.62
CA ALA A 204 27.34 8.28 22.03
C ALA A 204 26.89 8.08 23.49
N HIS A 205 25.84 8.80 23.89
CA HIS A 205 25.29 8.73 25.24
C HIS A 205 24.72 7.33 25.56
N THR A 206 24.90 6.84 26.78
CA THR A 206 24.48 5.48 27.19
C THR A 206 22.98 5.40 27.55
N ASP A 207 22.42 6.46 28.12
CA ASP A 207 20.98 6.60 28.38
C ASP A 207 20.17 6.81 27.09
N ALA A 208 19.14 5.99 26.88
CA ALA A 208 18.26 6.06 25.72
C ALA A 208 17.39 7.33 25.69
N THR A 209 16.95 7.81 26.85
CA THR A 209 16.13 9.01 27.01
C THR A 209 16.94 10.22 26.57
N ILE A 210 18.17 10.35 27.05
CA ILE A 210 19.05 11.46 26.66
C ILE A 210 19.38 11.38 25.18
N ARG A 211 19.63 10.19 24.61
CA ARG A 211 19.84 10.05 23.16
C ARG A 211 18.66 10.57 22.33
N ASP A 212 17.43 10.26 22.74
CA ASP A 212 16.21 10.72 22.07
C ASP A 212 16.02 12.25 22.18
N VAL A 213 16.36 12.81 23.35
CA VAL A 213 16.35 14.26 23.57
C VAL A 213 17.41 14.95 22.69
N LEU A 214 18.61 14.37 22.60
CA LEU A 214 19.72 14.93 21.83
C LEU A 214 19.55 14.79 20.31
N SER A 215 18.71 13.87 19.81
CA SER A 215 18.60 13.62 18.36
C SER A 215 17.98 14.79 17.59
N HIS A 216 17.17 15.62 18.25
CA HIS A 216 16.46 16.73 17.62
C HIS A 216 17.02 18.11 18.01
N ARG A 217 17.96 18.17 18.96
CA ARG A 217 18.48 19.42 19.52
C ARG A 217 19.74 19.88 18.82
N ARG A 218 19.92 21.20 18.70
CA ARG A 218 21.21 21.76 18.32
C ARG A 218 22.25 21.41 19.38
N LYS A 219 23.35 20.81 18.94
CA LYS A 219 24.49 20.43 19.79
C LYS A 219 25.66 21.40 19.66
N VAL A 220 26.16 21.93 20.77
CA VAL A 220 27.31 22.84 20.76
C VAL A 220 28.29 22.49 21.88
N ILE A 221 29.57 22.74 21.63
CA ILE A 221 30.63 22.62 22.63
C ILE A 221 31.19 24.02 22.88
N VAL A 222 31.30 24.43 24.14
CA VAL A 222 31.95 25.69 24.54
C VAL A 222 33.23 25.36 25.30
N VAL A 223 34.37 25.79 24.78
CA VAL A 223 35.71 25.47 25.30
C VAL A 223 36.31 26.69 25.95
N PHE A 224 36.83 26.55 27.17
CA PHE A 224 37.63 27.55 27.87
C PHE A 224 39.04 27.01 28.03
N SER A 225 40.05 27.68 27.48
CA SER A 225 41.45 27.25 27.54
C SER A 225 42.40 28.43 27.35
N ASP A 226 43.63 28.31 27.82
CA ASP A 226 44.71 29.25 27.48
C ASP A 226 45.49 28.87 26.20
N GLY A 227 45.05 27.80 25.52
CA GLY A 227 45.58 27.34 24.23
C GLY A 227 46.94 26.65 24.32
N VAL A 228 47.53 26.53 25.51
CA VAL A 228 48.85 25.92 25.68
C VAL A 228 48.70 24.44 25.99
N ASP A 229 48.93 23.62 24.98
CA ASP A 229 49.17 22.18 25.17
C ASP A 229 50.66 21.89 24.94
N PRO A 230 51.50 21.91 25.99
CA PRO A 230 52.95 21.87 25.86
C PRO A 230 53.47 20.49 25.44
N ASP A 231 52.71 19.42 25.66
CA ASP A 231 53.16 18.03 25.47
C ASP A 231 52.27 17.23 24.49
N PHE A 232 51.06 17.71 24.12
CA PHE A 232 50.10 16.98 23.27
C PHE A 232 49.57 17.80 22.07
N SER A 233 50.34 18.78 21.59
CA SER A 233 50.09 19.50 20.32
C SER A 233 50.28 18.61 19.08
N ASP A 234 49.56 17.49 19.02
CA ASP A 234 49.48 16.65 17.83
C ASP A 234 48.42 17.23 16.89
N THR A 235 48.87 17.78 15.76
CA THR A 235 47.99 18.23 14.68
C THR A 235 47.00 17.14 14.25
N ALA A 236 47.38 15.86 14.37
CA ALA A 236 46.48 14.75 14.07
C ALA A 236 45.31 14.61 15.06
N ARG A 237 45.51 14.92 16.34
CA ARG A 237 44.43 14.91 17.35
C ARG A 237 43.44 16.03 17.11
N GLU A 238 43.94 17.22 16.77
CA GLU A 238 43.09 18.36 16.43
C GLU A 238 42.23 18.07 15.18
N GLU A 239 42.84 17.56 14.11
CA GLU A 239 42.13 17.19 12.89
C GLU A 239 41.10 16.08 13.15
N ASP A 240 41.40 15.13 14.06
CA ASP A 240 40.45 14.10 14.47
C ASP A 240 39.22 14.70 15.19
N ILE A 241 39.42 15.63 16.13
CA ILE A 241 38.32 16.33 16.80
C ILE A 241 37.48 17.13 15.81
N ILE A 242 38.12 17.91 14.92
CA ILE A 242 37.42 18.69 13.90
C ILE A 242 36.58 17.78 12.99
N ARG A 243 37.16 16.65 12.56
CA ARG A 243 36.46 15.65 11.75
C ARG A 243 35.28 15.05 12.50
N LYS A 244 35.46 14.61 13.75
CA LYS A 244 34.39 14.02 14.58
C LYS A 244 33.24 15.02 14.80
N ALA A 245 33.58 16.26 15.11
CA ALA A 245 32.61 17.34 15.31
C ALA A 245 31.82 17.63 14.03
N ASN A 246 32.50 17.78 12.89
CA ASN A 246 31.85 18.02 11.59
C ASN A 246 30.98 16.84 11.15
N ASN A 247 31.42 15.60 11.36
CA ASN A 247 30.62 14.40 11.03
C ASN A 247 29.36 14.27 11.91
N ALA A 248 29.33 14.94 13.06
CA ALA A 248 28.20 14.96 13.98
C ALA A 248 27.45 16.31 13.95
N ASP A 249 27.79 17.20 13.03
CA ASP A 249 27.28 18.57 12.91
C ASP A 249 27.40 19.41 14.19
N ILE A 250 28.40 19.16 15.04
CA ILE A 250 28.64 19.88 16.30
C ILE A 250 29.58 21.07 16.06
N SER A 251 29.18 22.26 16.48
CA SER A 251 30.04 23.45 16.43
C SER A 251 30.78 23.67 17.75
N LEU A 252 32.08 23.96 17.66
CA LEU A 252 32.92 24.30 18.81
C LEU A 252 33.08 25.82 18.88
N TYR A 253 32.71 26.40 20.01
CA TYR A 253 32.93 27.80 20.32
C TYR A 253 34.05 27.88 21.36
N THR A 254 35.10 28.63 21.08
CA THR A 254 36.31 28.63 21.91
C THR A 254 36.51 30.01 22.55
N VAL A 255 36.79 30.01 23.86
CA VAL A 255 37.07 31.19 24.68
C VAL A 255 38.51 31.08 25.16
N GLY A 256 39.39 31.90 24.58
CA GLY A 256 40.80 31.96 24.96
C GLY A 256 40.98 32.80 26.22
N LEU A 257 41.48 32.20 27.30
CA LEU A 257 41.68 32.88 28.59
C LEU A 257 43.11 33.40 28.72
N ALA A 258 43.28 34.68 28.42
CA ALA A 258 44.57 35.35 28.54
C ALA A 258 44.64 36.22 29.79
N GLN A 259 45.85 36.47 30.26
CA GLN A 259 46.07 37.44 31.32
C GLN A 259 45.60 38.84 30.89
N ARG A 260 45.21 39.67 31.86
CA ARG A 260 44.61 40.97 31.57
C ARG A 260 45.48 41.82 30.64
N ASN A 261 44.88 42.33 29.56
CA ASN A 261 45.52 43.12 28.51
C ASN A 261 46.70 42.42 27.80
N ARG A 262 46.71 41.09 27.75
CA ARG A 262 47.68 40.30 26.97
C ARG A 262 46.97 39.46 25.93
N ASP A 263 47.66 39.24 24.82
CA ASP A 263 47.21 38.28 23.81
C ASP A 263 47.60 36.86 24.22
N LEU A 264 46.88 35.88 23.65
CA LEU A 264 47.16 34.46 23.84
C LEU A 264 48.22 34.00 22.81
N SER A 265 49.41 33.61 23.26
CA SER A 265 50.49 33.17 22.36
C SER A 265 50.17 31.89 21.60
N ALA A 266 49.27 31.06 22.11
CA ALA A 266 48.84 29.79 21.52
C ALA A 266 47.38 29.80 21.05
N GLY A 267 46.79 30.98 20.81
CA GLY A 267 45.38 31.12 20.42
C GLY A 267 45.02 30.60 19.03
N GLU A 268 46.00 30.34 18.16
CA GLU A 268 45.75 29.88 16.79
C GLU A 268 45.10 28.50 16.73
N ASN A 269 45.42 27.59 17.67
CA ASN A 269 44.77 26.28 17.74
C ASN A 269 43.28 26.42 18.08
N LEU A 270 42.94 27.26 19.07
CA LEU A 270 41.55 27.52 19.46
C LEU A 270 40.75 28.18 18.32
N LYS A 271 41.37 29.10 17.57
CA LYS A 271 40.77 29.70 16.38
C LYS A 271 40.50 28.67 15.30
N ARG A 272 41.45 27.76 15.04
CA ARG A 272 41.31 26.72 14.03
C ARG A 272 40.21 25.72 14.41
N LEU A 273 40.17 25.26 15.66
CA LEU A 273 39.09 24.41 16.19
C LEU A 273 37.72 25.04 15.97
N ALA A 274 37.55 26.32 16.34
CA ALA A 274 36.28 27.01 16.17
C ALA A 274 35.91 27.18 14.69
N HIS A 275 36.78 27.79 13.90
CA HIS A 275 36.47 28.11 12.51
C HIS A 275 36.23 26.87 11.64
N GLN A 276 36.99 25.79 11.84
CA GLN A 276 36.83 24.57 11.05
C GLN A 276 35.64 23.70 11.48
N THR A 277 34.98 24.03 12.60
CA THR A 277 33.73 23.41 13.07
C THR A 277 32.55 24.38 12.99
N TYR A 278 32.69 25.46 12.22
CA TYR A 278 31.68 26.50 12.03
C TYR A 278 31.25 27.25 13.31
N GLY A 279 32.09 27.24 14.35
CA GLY A 279 31.92 28.07 15.54
C GLY A 279 32.78 29.35 15.49
N LEU A 280 32.82 30.05 16.62
CA LEU A 280 33.52 31.32 16.78
C LEU A 280 34.54 31.25 17.92
N TYR A 281 35.68 31.93 17.71
CA TYR A 281 36.68 32.17 18.75
C TYR A 281 36.47 33.56 19.36
N GLN A 282 36.51 33.62 20.69
CA GLN A 282 36.55 34.86 21.45
C GLN A 282 37.76 34.86 22.37
N LEU A 283 38.52 35.94 22.38
CA LEU A 283 39.53 36.18 23.41
C LEU A 283 38.82 36.72 24.65
N HIS A 284 39.29 36.39 25.84
CA HIS A 284 38.88 37.02 27.10
C HIS A 284 40.14 37.50 27.82
N ASN A 285 40.32 38.83 27.89
CA ASN A 285 41.48 39.44 28.54
C ASN A 285 41.20 40.84 29.14
N ASN A 286 39.99 41.37 28.98
CA ASN A 286 39.58 42.67 29.49
C ASN A 286 38.04 42.79 29.48
N ASP A 287 37.51 43.91 29.98
CA ASP A 287 36.08 44.13 30.14
C ASP A 287 35.31 44.20 28.80
N GLU A 288 35.93 44.70 27.73
CA GLU A 288 35.33 44.74 26.38
C GLU A 288 35.20 43.33 25.81
N THR A 289 36.28 42.55 25.87
CA THR A 289 36.28 41.15 25.42
C THR A 289 35.38 40.26 26.27
N HIS A 290 35.20 40.58 27.55
CA HIS A 290 34.21 39.92 28.40
C HIS A 290 32.79 40.14 27.88
N GLN A 291 32.44 41.35 27.48
CA GLN A 291 31.13 41.61 26.87
C GLN A 291 30.96 40.84 25.55
N GLN A 292 32.01 40.72 24.73
CA GLN A 292 31.95 39.94 23.49
C GLN A 292 31.65 38.45 23.74
N VAL A 293 32.18 37.86 24.83
CA VAL A 293 31.83 36.49 25.24
C VAL A 293 30.38 36.40 25.69
N LEU A 294 29.88 37.37 26.46
CA LEU A 294 28.47 37.41 26.89
C LEU A 294 27.50 37.59 25.71
N ASP A 295 27.89 38.37 24.70
CA ASP A 295 27.14 38.57 23.47
C ASP A 295 27.11 37.27 22.65
N LEU A 296 28.25 36.56 22.55
CA LEU A 296 28.31 35.21 21.96
C LEU A 296 27.32 34.27 22.65
N PHE A 297 27.28 34.21 23.99
CA PHE A 297 26.30 33.38 24.71
C PHE A 297 24.86 33.77 24.36
N GLY A 298 24.57 35.06 24.24
CA GLY A 298 23.27 35.55 23.76
C GLY A 298 22.91 35.00 22.37
N HIS A 299 23.85 35.01 21.44
CA HIS A 299 23.65 34.45 20.10
C HIS A 299 23.47 32.93 20.14
N LEU A 300 24.25 32.20 20.94
CA LEU A 300 24.11 30.75 21.11
C LEU A 300 22.71 30.37 21.62
N MET A 301 22.14 31.15 22.55
CA MET A 301 20.79 30.87 23.06
C MET A 301 19.72 30.97 21.98
N SER A 302 19.93 31.73 20.91
CA SER A 302 18.99 31.76 19.77
C SER A 302 18.91 30.42 19.02
N GLN A 303 19.91 29.55 19.16
CA GLN A 303 19.97 28.24 18.50
C GLN A 303 19.08 27.18 19.16
N ARG A 304 18.39 27.49 20.27
CA ARG A 304 17.35 26.61 20.84
C ARG A 304 16.09 26.53 19.97
N GLN A 305 15.92 27.48 19.06
CA GLN A 305 14.81 27.57 18.12
C GLN A 305 15.24 27.00 16.76
N GLN A 306 14.41 26.15 16.17
CA GLN A 306 14.70 25.46 14.91
C GLN A 306 13.48 25.45 13.99
N TYR A 307 13.69 25.25 12.70
CA TYR A 307 12.59 25.05 11.76
C TYR A 307 12.17 23.60 11.73
N LEU A 308 10.92 23.31 12.04
CA LEU A 308 10.30 22.02 11.76
C LEU A 308 9.79 22.04 10.32
N VAL A 309 10.37 21.18 9.49
CA VAL A 309 9.97 20.94 8.10
C VAL A 309 9.09 19.69 8.08
N THR A 310 7.88 19.83 7.56
CA THR A 310 6.91 18.74 7.43
C THR A 310 6.39 18.63 6.00
N TYR A 311 6.41 17.42 5.44
CA TYR A 311 5.85 17.09 4.12
C TYR A 311 5.45 15.63 4.05
N SER A 312 4.72 15.20 3.01
CA SER A 312 4.34 13.79 2.83
C SER A 312 5.26 13.08 1.83
N THR A 313 5.93 12.01 2.25
CA THR A 313 6.65 11.14 1.31
C THR A 313 5.67 10.28 0.52
N ARG A 314 5.99 10.01 -0.76
CA ARG A 314 5.24 9.07 -1.61
C ARG A 314 6.12 7.93 -2.13
N LEU A 315 7.28 7.75 -1.50
CA LEU A 315 8.21 6.72 -1.90
C LEU A 315 7.94 5.42 -1.15
N PRO A 316 8.05 4.27 -1.82
CA PRO A 316 7.89 2.96 -1.16
C PRO A 316 9.04 2.72 -0.19
N LYS A 317 8.92 1.66 0.62
CA LYS A 317 9.89 1.29 1.63
C LYS A 317 11.32 1.25 1.09
N GLY A 318 12.21 2.00 1.73
CA GLY A 318 13.60 2.15 1.32
C GLY A 318 14.25 3.40 1.90
N ASP A 319 15.55 3.52 1.67
CA ASP A 319 16.34 4.68 2.09
C ASP A 319 16.53 5.64 0.92
N TYR A 320 16.25 6.92 1.16
CA TYR A 320 16.31 7.98 0.16
C TYR A 320 17.09 9.18 0.69
N THR A 321 17.68 9.95 -0.21
CA THR A 321 18.33 11.21 0.15
C THR A 321 17.30 12.33 0.19
N LEU A 322 17.24 13.04 1.31
CA LEU A 322 16.53 14.29 1.50
C LEU A 322 17.53 15.44 1.43
N ASN A 323 17.33 16.35 0.49
CA ASN A 323 18.10 17.59 0.38
C ASN A 323 17.24 18.77 0.83
N ILE A 324 17.83 19.66 1.62
CA ILE A 324 17.20 20.87 2.15
C ILE A 324 18.09 22.06 1.78
N GLY A 325 17.66 22.81 0.76
CA GLY A 325 18.19 24.11 0.41
C GLY A 325 17.47 25.23 1.17
N VAL A 326 18.23 26.20 1.66
CA VAL A 326 17.69 27.37 2.38
C VAL A 326 18.27 28.65 1.80
N ASP A 327 17.38 29.54 1.37
CA ASP A 327 17.68 30.87 0.86
C ASP A 327 17.46 31.94 1.93
N THR A 328 18.53 32.67 2.27
CA THR A 328 18.52 33.71 3.32
C THR A 328 19.07 35.04 2.80
N PRO A 329 18.89 36.16 3.54
CA PRO A 329 19.47 37.45 3.15
C PRO A 329 21.01 37.45 3.05
N ILE A 330 21.69 36.54 3.73
CA ILE A 330 23.16 36.43 3.71
C ILE A 330 23.69 35.43 2.67
N GLY A 331 22.80 34.80 1.90
CA GLY A 331 23.11 33.81 0.87
C GLY A 331 22.30 32.52 1.03
N SER A 332 22.68 31.51 0.25
CA SER A 332 21.99 30.22 0.19
C SER A 332 22.92 29.10 0.65
N ALA A 333 22.36 28.06 1.25
CA ALA A 333 23.10 26.85 1.62
C ALA A 333 22.19 25.62 1.53
N GLU A 334 22.81 24.46 1.36
CA GLU A 334 22.12 23.17 1.24
C GLU A 334 22.72 22.17 2.22
N SER A 335 21.88 21.28 2.73
CA SER A 335 22.27 20.15 3.55
C SER A 335 21.48 18.91 3.14
N SER A 336 22.06 17.72 3.35
CA SER A 336 21.50 16.46 2.90
C SER A 336 21.52 15.43 4.02
N VAL A 337 20.47 14.63 4.13
CA VAL A 337 20.36 13.52 5.09
C VAL A 337 19.67 12.32 4.44
N THR A 338 19.89 11.12 4.97
CA THR A 338 19.14 9.94 4.58
C THR A 338 17.84 9.85 5.36
N ILE A 339 16.74 9.54 4.67
CA ILE A 339 15.44 9.22 5.26
C ILE A 339 15.03 7.81 4.89
N SER A 340 14.31 7.14 5.78
CA SER A 340 13.80 5.78 5.56
C SER A 340 12.29 5.82 5.46
N SER A 341 11.74 5.56 4.27
CA SER A 341 10.29 5.36 4.12
C SER A 341 9.91 4.00 4.68
N ILE A 342 8.82 3.95 5.45
CA ILE A 342 8.24 2.70 5.93
C ILE A 342 7.12 2.18 5.02
N LEU A 343 6.72 2.95 4.00
CA LEU A 343 5.50 2.71 3.26
C LEU A 343 5.58 1.43 2.41
N GLU A 344 4.74 0.46 2.71
CA GLU A 344 4.56 -0.76 1.92
C GLU A 344 3.15 -0.81 1.36
N LYS A 345 3.01 -1.22 0.10
CA LYS A 345 1.72 -1.37 -0.55
C LYS A 345 0.75 -2.23 0.31
N PRO A 346 -0.40 -1.69 0.74
CA PRO A 346 -1.39 -2.46 1.47
C PRO A 346 -2.02 -3.55 0.59
N ARG A 347 -2.72 -4.50 1.23
CA ARG A 347 -3.45 -5.56 0.53
C ARG A 347 -4.94 -5.39 0.72
N LEU A 348 -5.72 -5.69 -0.31
CA LEU A 348 -7.18 -5.79 -0.18
C LEU A 348 -7.57 -7.25 0.06
N ARG A 349 -8.50 -7.47 0.96
CA ARG A 349 -9.09 -8.79 1.21
C ARG A 349 -10.60 -8.72 1.07
N LEU A 350 -11.13 -9.42 0.08
CA LEU A 350 -12.57 -9.65 -0.05
C LEU A 350 -12.99 -10.62 1.07
N THR A 351 -13.82 -10.17 2.01
CA THR A 351 -14.29 -10.95 3.17
C THR A 351 -15.67 -11.58 2.95
N SER A 352 -16.45 -11.00 2.03
CA SER A 352 -17.73 -11.54 1.57
C SER A 352 -17.88 -11.24 0.08
N PRO A 353 -18.47 -12.15 -0.72
CA PRO A 353 -18.90 -13.51 -0.35
C PRO A 353 -17.72 -14.46 -0.14
N THR A 354 -17.98 -15.65 0.43
CA THR A 354 -16.98 -16.73 0.49
C THR A 354 -16.81 -17.42 -0.84
N ASP A 355 -15.60 -17.93 -1.11
CA ASP A 355 -15.28 -18.66 -2.33
C ASP A 355 -16.15 -19.92 -2.51
N GLY A 356 -16.73 -20.07 -3.70
CA GLY A 356 -17.68 -21.13 -4.03
C GLY A 356 -19.08 -20.98 -3.41
N GLN A 357 -19.45 -19.80 -2.89
CA GLN A 357 -20.77 -19.60 -2.31
C GLN A 357 -21.88 -19.79 -3.38
N PRO A 358 -22.84 -20.71 -3.16
CA PRO A 358 -23.98 -20.87 -4.05
C PRO A 358 -25.03 -19.79 -3.75
N VAL A 359 -25.56 -19.18 -4.81
CA VAL A 359 -26.64 -18.18 -4.74
C VAL A 359 -27.79 -18.64 -5.64
N THR A 360 -28.95 -18.91 -5.05
CA THR A 360 -30.15 -19.24 -5.81
C THR A 360 -31.03 -18.00 -5.93
N VAL A 361 -31.39 -17.64 -7.17
CA VAL A 361 -32.32 -16.54 -7.47
C VAL A 361 -33.73 -17.13 -7.64
N PRO A 362 -34.63 -16.92 -6.66
CA PRO A 362 -35.95 -17.51 -6.70
C PRO A 362 -36.84 -16.77 -7.68
N ILE A 363 -37.77 -17.52 -8.28
CA ILE A 363 -38.73 -16.97 -9.22
C ILE A 363 -40.08 -16.71 -8.53
N SER A 364 -40.73 -15.60 -8.89
CA SER A 364 -42.09 -15.28 -8.49
C SER A 364 -43.01 -15.19 -9.70
N HIS A 365 -44.29 -15.48 -9.49
CA HIS A 365 -45.31 -15.52 -10.52
C HIS A 365 -46.67 -15.17 -9.96
N THR A 366 -47.57 -14.74 -10.84
CA THR A 366 -48.99 -14.55 -10.53
C THR A 366 -49.75 -15.82 -10.88
N GLU A 367 -50.54 -16.35 -9.95
CA GLU A 367 -51.43 -17.51 -10.20
C GLU A 367 -52.86 -17.05 -10.52
N THR A 368 -53.39 -17.50 -11.66
CA THR A 368 -54.76 -17.28 -12.08
C THR A 368 -55.49 -18.62 -12.22
N SER A 369 -56.69 -18.75 -11.66
CA SER A 369 -57.47 -20.00 -11.74
C SER A 369 -58.07 -20.21 -13.13
N CYS A 370 -57.86 -21.39 -13.74
CA CYS A 370 -58.53 -21.78 -14.98
C CYS A 370 -59.87 -22.47 -14.70
N LEU A 371 -60.85 -22.27 -15.59
CA LEU A 371 -62.23 -22.76 -15.48
C LEU A 371 -62.39 -24.29 -15.37
N LEU A 372 -61.36 -25.08 -15.68
CA LEU A 372 -61.56 -26.51 -15.92
C LEU A 372 -60.72 -27.52 -15.15
N LEU A 373 -59.52 -27.26 -14.58
CA LEU A 373 -58.81 -28.24 -13.71
C LEU A 373 -57.45 -27.80 -13.08
N SER A 374 -56.88 -26.61 -13.35
CA SER A 374 -55.61 -26.16 -12.72
C SER A 374 -55.45 -24.62 -12.66
N THR A 375 -54.34 -24.15 -12.06
CA THR A 375 -53.90 -22.74 -12.13
C THR A 375 -53.02 -22.48 -13.35
N GLN A 376 -53.10 -21.27 -13.91
CA GLN A 376 -52.18 -20.70 -14.90
C GLN A 376 -51.22 -19.77 -14.16
N ARG A 377 -49.92 -19.91 -14.41
CA ARG A 377 -48.88 -19.00 -13.90
C ARG A 377 -48.51 -17.99 -14.98
N THR A 378 -48.53 -16.71 -14.67
CA THR A 378 -48.14 -15.60 -15.56
C THR A 378 -47.24 -14.61 -14.81
N ASP A 379 -46.68 -13.63 -15.53
CA ASP A 379 -45.85 -12.56 -14.95
C ASP A 379 -44.62 -13.06 -14.18
N PHE A 380 -43.90 -14.02 -14.77
CA PHE A 380 -42.66 -14.53 -14.20
C PHE A 380 -41.61 -13.44 -14.07
N HIS A 381 -41.09 -13.26 -12.86
CA HIS A 381 -39.99 -12.35 -12.57
C HIS A 381 -39.12 -12.92 -11.46
N TYR A 382 -37.82 -12.67 -11.54
CA TYR A 382 -36.91 -13.01 -10.45
C TYR A 382 -37.11 -12.06 -9.27
N LEU A 383 -37.07 -12.60 -8.06
CA LEU A 383 -37.05 -11.79 -6.85
C LEU A 383 -35.65 -11.19 -6.68
N SER A 384 -35.61 -9.93 -6.24
CA SER A 384 -34.34 -9.23 -5.95
C SER A 384 -33.50 -10.07 -4.99
N THR A 385 -32.31 -10.46 -5.46
CA THR A 385 -31.41 -11.36 -4.74
C THR A 385 -30.07 -10.66 -4.61
N PRO A 386 -29.87 -9.91 -3.50
CA PRO A 386 -28.64 -9.17 -3.28
C PRO A 386 -27.49 -10.10 -2.88
N VAL A 387 -26.36 -9.94 -3.55
CA VAL A 387 -25.05 -10.45 -3.13
C VAL A 387 -24.30 -9.33 -2.42
N HIS A 388 -23.89 -9.57 -1.18
CA HIS A 388 -23.13 -8.61 -0.37
C HIS A 388 -21.63 -8.81 -0.57
N LEU A 389 -20.97 -7.78 -1.07
CA LEU A 389 -19.53 -7.69 -1.19
C LEU A 389 -18.98 -6.83 -0.06
N SER A 390 -17.94 -7.30 0.60
CA SER A 390 -17.26 -6.59 1.69
C SER A 390 -15.75 -6.77 1.53
N THR A 391 -14.99 -5.70 1.65
CA THR A 391 -13.54 -5.69 1.47
C THR A 391 -12.87 -4.95 2.61
N GLU A 392 -11.85 -5.57 3.18
CA GLU A 392 -11.03 -4.96 4.22
C GLU A 392 -9.65 -4.63 3.65
N VAL A 393 -9.09 -3.51 4.12
CA VAL A 393 -7.70 -3.13 3.86
C VAL A 393 -6.82 -3.78 4.92
N VAL A 394 -5.84 -4.55 4.49
CA VAL A 394 -4.82 -5.18 5.34
C VAL A 394 -3.53 -4.39 5.19
N LEU A 395 -3.18 -3.65 6.24
CA LEU A 395 -1.94 -2.86 6.33
C LEU A 395 -0.75 -3.80 6.61
N VAL A 396 0.40 -3.50 6.01
CA VAL A 396 1.65 -4.27 6.18
C VAL A 396 2.71 -3.48 6.95
N ASP A 397 2.60 -2.16 6.92
CA ASP A 397 3.58 -1.18 7.42
C ASP A 397 3.09 -0.42 8.66
N ASP A 398 1.99 -0.86 9.28
CA ASP A 398 1.33 -0.21 10.42
C ASP A 398 0.96 1.28 10.20
N ALA A 399 0.99 1.76 8.96
CA ALA A 399 0.65 3.15 8.59
C ALA A 399 -0.84 3.23 8.21
N PRO A 400 -1.72 3.73 9.11
CA PRO A 400 -3.16 3.67 8.91
C PRO A 400 -3.59 4.54 7.73
N ARG A 401 -4.23 3.91 6.75
CA ARG A 401 -4.78 4.59 5.58
C ARG A 401 -5.89 3.80 4.95
N ASP A 402 -6.86 4.54 4.46
CA ASP A 402 -8.05 4.04 3.79
C ASP A 402 -8.07 4.58 2.36
N PRO A 403 -8.23 3.73 1.33
CA PRO A 403 -8.46 4.21 -0.03
C PRO A 403 -9.75 5.03 -0.10
N ALA A 404 -9.80 5.99 -1.02
CA ALA A 404 -10.98 6.84 -1.21
C ALA A 404 -12.23 6.03 -1.65
N GLU A 405 -12.01 4.97 -2.44
CA GLU A 405 -13.05 4.05 -2.89
C GLU A 405 -12.49 2.65 -3.17
N VAL A 406 -13.32 1.63 -3.02
CA VAL A 406 -13.10 0.27 -3.53
C VAL A 406 -14.10 0.02 -4.66
N ARG A 407 -13.58 -0.33 -5.84
CA ARG A 407 -14.33 -0.65 -7.06
C ARG A 407 -14.48 -2.16 -7.18
N TYR A 408 -15.69 -2.64 -7.43
CA TYR A 408 -16.03 -4.04 -7.54
C TYR A 408 -16.26 -4.46 -8.99
N PHE A 409 -15.79 -5.65 -9.33
CA PHE A 409 -15.92 -6.22 -10.67
C PHE A 409 -16.43 -7.67 -10.60
N ALA A 410 -17.29 -8.03 -11.55
CA ALA A 410 -17.73 -9.40 -11.80
C ALA A 410 -17.32 -9.83 -13.21
N ASN A 411 -16.52 -10.89 -13.34
CA ASN A 411 -15.92 -11.34 -14.60
C ASN A 411 -15.18 -10.20 -15.35
N GLY A 412 -14.56 -9.28 -14.59
CA GLY A 412 -13.86 -8.10 -15.12
C GLY A 412 -14.78 -6.93 -15.51
N ALA A 413 -16.10 -7.07 -15.44
CA ALA A 413 -17.04 -5.97 -15.66
C ALA A 413 -17.32 -5.21 -14.36
N PHE A 414 -17.26 -3.88 -14.41
CA PHE A 414 -17.55 -3.04 -13.25
C PHE A 414 -19.01 -3.18 -12.81
N ILE A 415 -19.24 -3.52 -11.54
CA ILE A 415 -20.58 -3.69 -10.95
C ILE A 415 -20.95 -2.55 -9.98
N GLY A 416 -19.96 -1.84 -9.42
CA GLY A 416 -20.18 -0.71 -8.52
C GLY A 416 -18.96 -0.38 -7.67
N ALA A 417 -19.09 0.59 -6.76
CA ALA A 417 -18.03 1.02 -5.86
C ALA A 417 -18.59 1.37 -4.47
N SER A 418 -17.73 1.33 -3.46
CA SER A 418 -18.03 1.76 -2.09
C SER A 418 -16.95 2.70 -1.57
N THR A 419 -17.36 3.69 -0.77
CA THR A 419 -16.48 4.74 -0.21
C THR A 419 -16.48 4.75 1.32
N THR A 420 -17.02 3.70 1.96
CA THR A 420 -17.26 3.68 3.41
C THR A 420 -16.30 2.70 4.09
N PRO A 421 -15.18 3.18 4.69
CA PRO A 421 -14.30 2.34 5.48
C PRO A 421 -14.96 1.84 6.78
N PRO A 422 -14.46 0.76 7.40
CA PRO A 422 -13.29 -0.04 7.00
C PRO A 422 -13.63 -1.26 6.11
N THR A 423 -14.92 -1.56 5.93
CA THR A 423 -15.42 -2.79 5.27
C THR A 423 -15.88 -2.57 3.82
N TYR A 424 -16.01 -1.33 3.38
CA TYR A 424 -16.37 -0.96 2.00
C TYR A 424 -17.59 -1.74 1.45
N ASP A 425 -18.62 -1.91 2.27
CA ASP A 425 -19.75 -2.77 1.93
C ASP A 425 -20.45 -2.29 0.64
N PHE A 426 -20.75 -3.23 -0.25
CA PHE A 426 -21.46 -3.03 -1.51
C PHE A 426 -22.47 -4.15 -1.74
N THR A 427 -23.59 -3.85 -2.40
CA THR A 427 -24.65 -4.82 -2.68
C THR A 427 -24.93 -4.88 -4.17
N TRP A 428 -24.82 -6.08 -4.74
CA TRP A 428 -25.06 -6.36 -6.16
C TRP A 428 -26.28 -7.24 -6.35
N ASP A 429 -27.28 -6.76 -7.11
CA ASP A 429 -28.50 -7.55 -7.38
C ASP A 429 -28.34 -8.41 -8.64
N VAL A 430 -28.13 -9.72 -8.44
CA VAL A 430 -27.93 -10.70 -9.53
C VAL A 430 -29.22 -11.08 -10.26
N SER A 431 -30.39 -10.72 -9.72
CA SER A 431 -31.69 -10.99 -10.36
C SER A 431 -31.88 -10.27 -11.69
N THR A 432 -31.16 -9.15 -11.88
CA THR A 432 -31.26 -8.30 -13.07
C THR A 432 -30.38 -8.75 -14.23
N VAL A 433 -29.48 -9.72 -14.00
CA VAL A 433 -28.47 -10.16 -14.98
C VAL A 433 -29.08 -11.04 -16.07
N VAL A 434 -30.07 -11.86 -15.72
CA VAL A 434 -30.71 -12.84 -16.60
C VAL A 434 -32.22 -12.65 -16.57
N THR A 435 -32.87 -12.75 -17.73
CA THR A 435 -34.34 -12.77 -17.83
C THR A 435 -34.88 -14.19 -17.59
N PRO A 436 -36.05 -14.35 -16.95
CA PRO A 436 -36.62 -15.68 -16.67
C PRO A 436 -36.74 -16.60 -17.91
N THR A 437 -36.31 -17.85 -17.78
CA THR A 437 -36.38 -18.88 -18.82
C THR A 437 -36.90 -20.22 -18.29
N GLU A 438 -37.40 -21.08 -19.19
CA GLU A 438 -37.87 -22.44 -18.84
C GLU A 438 -36.73 -23.41 -18.50
N GLU A 439 -35.52 -23.12 -18.97
CA GLU A 439 -34.33 -23.89 -18.63
C GLU A 439 -33.66 -23.29 -17.39
N MET A 440 -33.17 -24.17 -16.51
CA MET A 440 -32.34 -23.79 -15.39
C MET A 440 -31.05 -23.15 -15.92
N ARG A 441 -30.74 -21.94 -15.46
CA ARG A 441 -29.51 -21.23 -15.81
C ARG A 441 -28.56 -21.27 -14.62
N VAL A 442 -27.32 -21.65 -14.88
CA VAL A 442 -26.22 -21.62 -13.90
C VAL A 442 -25.10 -20.81 -14.52
N GLN A 443 -24.57 -19.83 -13.79
CA GLN A 443 -23.44 -19.03 -14.22
C GLN A 443 -22.47 -18.81 -13.06
N GLU A 444 -21.19 -18.95 -13.36
CA GLU A 444 -20.12 -18.65 -12.44
C GLU A 444 -19.68 -17.18 -12.63
N PHE A 445 -19.49 -16.47 -11.52
CA PHE A 445 -18.91 -15.14 -11.51
C PHE A 445 -17.64 -15.12 -10.68
N THR A 446 -16.56 -14.60 -11.26
CA THR A 446 -15.34 -14.23 -10.57
C THR A 446 -15.44 -12.79 -10.07
N LEU A 447 -15.47 -12.61 -8.76
CA LEU A 447 -15.57 -11.33 -8.09
C LEU A 447 -14.19 -10.84 -7.66
N THR A 448 -13.91 -9.57 -7.91
CA THR A 448 -12.66 -8.88 -7.53
C THR A 448 -12.97 -7.48 -7.03
N GLY A 449 -12.14 -6.99 -6.11
CA GLY A 449 -12.16 -5.61 -5.61
C GLY A 449 -10.83 -4.93 -5.92
N GLU A 450 -10.90 -3.66 -6.31
CA GLU A 450 -9.74 -2.85 -6.66
C GLU A 450 -9.81 -1.48 -6.00
N ALA A 451 -8.68 -0.98 -5.51
CA ALA A 451 -8.57 0.37 -4.98
C ALA A 451 -7.16 0.91 -5.21
N ASP A 452 -6.98 2.22 -5.14
CA ASP A 452 -5.67 2.85 -5.27
C ASP A 452 -5.17 3.26 -3.87
N ASP A 453 -3.93 2.94 -3.54
CA ASP A 453 -3.32 3.29 -2.25
C ASP A 453 -3.25 4.82 -2.10
N ALA A 454 -3.75 5.33 -0.97
CA ALA A 454 -3.83 6.77 -0.71
C ALA A 454 -2.43 7.43 -0.64
N TYR A 455 -1.40 6.68 -0.26
CA TYR A 455 -0.04 7.23 -0.08
C TYR A 455 0.84 7.00 -1.30
N LEU A 456 0.99 5.75 -1.75
CA LEU A 456 1.86 5.41 -2.89
C LEU A 456 1.18 5.60 -4.26
N GLY A 457 -0.15 5.70 -4.31
CA GLY A 457 -0.90 5.74 -5.57
C GLY A 457 -0.87 4.42 -6.36
N GLU A 458 -0.43 3.33 -5.72
CA GLU A 458 -0.37 2.00 -6.35
C GLU A 458 -1.72 1.29 -6.30
N ARG A 459 -2.11 0.65 -7.41
CA ARG A 459 -3.33 -0.15 -7.49
C ARG A 459 -3.24 -1.42 -6.66
N MET A 460 -4.14 -1.57 -5.70
CA MET A 460 -4.36 -2.77 -4.90
C MET A 460 -5.51 -3.59 -5.49
N GLU A 461 -5.42 -4.91 -5.38
CA GLU A 461 -6.42 -5.85 -5.89
C GLU A 461 -6.65 -6.98 -4.87
N THR A 462 -7.89 -7.44 -4.74
CA THR A 462 -8.23 -8.59 -3.91
C THR A 462 -7.83 -9.90 -4.60
N GLN A 463 -7.73 -10.98 -3.84
CA GLN A 463 -7.82 -12.30 -4.45
C GLN A 463 -9.21 -12.48 -5.10
N ALA A 464 -9.23 -13.15 -6.24
CA ALA A 464 -10.47 -13.48 -6.94
C ALA A 464 -11.27 -14.51 -6.14
N VAL A 465 -12.58 -14.28 -6.01
CA VAL A 465 -13.54 -15.18 -5.34
C VAL A 465 -14.59 -15.58 -6.34
N THR A 466 -14.91 -16.86 -6.44
CA THR A 466 -15.97 -17.32 -7.35
C THR A 466 -17.27 -17.55 -6.61
N ILE A 467 -18.38 -17.20 -7.25
CA ILE A 467 -19.73 -17.55 -6.81
C ILE A 467 -20.48 -18.25 -7.94
N GLU A 468 -21.29 -19.24 -7.57
CA GLU A 468 -22.17 -19.93 -8.51
C GLU A 468 -23.60 -19.40 -8.33
N VAL A 469 -24.13 -18.73 -9.35
CA VAL A 469 -25.49 -18.21 -9.33
C VAL A 469 -26.38 -19.13 -10.15
N THR A 470 -27.44 -19.61 -9.52
CA THR A 470 -28.46 -20.47 -10.13
C THR A 470 -29.78 -19.71 -10.19
N TRP A 471 -30.32 -19.54 -11.39
CA TRP A 471 -31.65 -18.96 -11.58
C TRP A 471 -32.68 -20.07 -11.78
N GLU A 472 -33.76 -20.00 -11.00
CA GLU A 472 -34.83 -21.00 -11.08
C GLU A 472 -35.55 -20.94 -12.45
N PRO A 473 -35.89 -22.11 -13.03
CA PRO A 473 -36.64 -22.16 -14.27
C PRO A 473 -38.10 -21.75 -14.07
N THR A 474 -38.71 -21.18 -15.11
CA THR A 474 -40.17 -20.97 -15.16
C THR A 474 -40.88 -22.31 -15.32
N GLU A 475 -41.62 -22.75 -14.30
CA GLU A 475 -42.48 -23.93 -14.43
C GLU A 475 -43.76 -23.59 -15.20
N GLN A 476 -43.89 -24.09 -16.43
CA GLN A 476 -45.15 -24.03 -17.16
C GLN A 476 -46.18 -24.99 -16.55
N THR A 477 -47.41 -24.52 -16.34
CA THR A 477 -48.52 -25.38 -15.91
C THR A 477 -49.26 -25.96 -17.11
N GLY A 478 -49.86 -27.16 -16.95
CA GLY A 478 -50.63 -27.82 -18.02
C GLY A 478 -51.81 -26.99 -18.56
N CYS A 479 -52.34 -26.03 -17.78
CA CYS A 479 -53.35 -25.09 -18.28
C CYS A 479 -52.78 -24.11 -19.31
N ALA A 480 -51.55 -23.62 -19.16
CA ALA A 480 -50.95 -22.68 -20.12
C ALA A 480 -50.89 -23.32 -21.52
N HIS A 481 -50.41 -24.56 -21.61
CA HIS A 481 -50.39 -25.33 -22.85
C HIS A 481 -51.80 -25.59 -23.42
N LEU A 482 -52.80 -25.85 -22.58
CA LEU A 482 -54.20 -26.02 -23.00
C LEU A 482 -54.82 -24.71 -23.51
N VAL A 483 -54.54 -23.58 -22.86
CA VAL A 483 -55.04 -22.25 -23.26
C VAL A 483 -54.38 -21.81 -24.56
N GLU A 484 -53.07 -22.02 -24.72
CA GLU A 484 -52.37 -21.75 -25.97
C GLU A 484 -52.85 -22.67 -27.11
N TRP A 485 -53.09 -23.95 -26.80
CA TRP A 485 -53.70 -24.90 -27.74
C TRP A 485 -55.12 -24.47 -28.10
N LEU A 486 -55.99 -24.11 -27.14
CA LEU A 486 -57.33 -23.60 -27.45
C LEU A 486 -57.24 -22.28 -28.23
N GLY A 487 -56.34 -21.36 -27.89
CA GLY A 487 -56.14 -20.11 -28.63
C GLY A 487 -55.69 -20.33 -30.07
N THR A 488 -54.88 -21.35 -30.31
CA THR A 488 -54.35 -21.70 -31.64
C THR A 488 -55.32 -22.57 -32.45
N TYR A 489 -56.06 -23.46 -31.79
CA TYR A 489 -56.88 -24.50 -32.39
C TYR A 489 -58.38 -24.37 -32.10
N TRP A 490 -58.87 -23.23 -31.59
CA TRP A 490 -60.29 -23.02 -31.32
C TRP A 490 -61.19 -23.29 -32.54
N TRP A 491 -60.68 -23.03 -33.74
CA TRP A 491 -61.38 -23.29 -35.00
C TRP A 491 -61.70 -24.77 -35.20
N LEU A 492 -60.88 -25.70 -34.67
CA LEU A 492 -61.17 -27.14 -34.69
C LEU A 492 -62.43 -27.46 -33.89
N LEU A 493 -62.70 -26.76 -32.78
CA LEU A 493 -63.95 -26.94 -32.02
C LEU A 493 -65.17 -26.51 -32.84
N VAL A 494 -65.05 -25.45 -33.66
CA VAL A 494 -66.12 -25.01 -34.57
C VAL A 494 -66.36 -26.05 -35.67
N VAL A 495 -65.30 -26.60 -36.25
CA VAL A 495 -65.41 -27.69 -37.25
C VAL A 495 -66.06 -28.92 -36.63
N LEU A 496 -65.69 -29.29 -35.41
CA LEU A 496 -66.22 -30.46 -34.69
C LEU A 496 -67.70 -30.26 -34.33
N ALA A 497 -68.09 -29.05 -33.91
CA ALA A 497 -69.50 -28.69 -33.71
C ALA A 497 -70.31 -28.74 -35.02
N ALA A 498 -69.76 -28.24 -36.12
CA ALA A 498 -70.39 -28.33 -37.44
C ALA A 498 -70.55 -29.79 -37.90
N LEU A 499 -69.55 -30.64 -37.63
CA LEU A 499 -69.59 -32.07 -37.89
C LEU A 499 -70.66 -32.76 -37.05
N ALA A 500 -70.75 -32.45 -35.76
CA ALA A 500 -71.77 -32.97 -34.86
C ALA A 500 -73.18 -32.57 -35.30
N VAL A 501 -73.39 -31.31 -35.71
CA VAL A 501 -74.66 -30.86 -36.29
C VAL A 501 -74.96 -31.60 -37.60
N GLY A 502 -73.96 -31.77 -38.48
CA GLY A 502 -74.10 -32.56 -39.70
C GLY A 502 -74.51 -34.00 -39.42
N LEU A 503 -73.89 -34.64 -38.42
CA LEU A 503 -74.18 -36.00 -37.98
C LEU A 503 -75.58 -36.11 -37.35
N LEU A 504 -76.01 -35.09 -36.59
CA LEU A 504 -77.33 -35.00 -35.98
C LEU A 504 -78.42 -34.81 -37.06
N VAL A 505 -78.17 -34.00 -38.09
CA VAL A 505 -79.04 -33.89 -39.28
C VAL A 505 -79.11 -35.22 -40.03
N LEU A 506 -77.99 -35.91 -40.20
CA LEU A 506 -77.94 -37.24 -40.83
C LEU A 506 -78.71 -38.29 -40.02
N LEU A 507 -78.62 -38.24 -38.69
CA LEU A 507 -79.40 -39.09 -37.77
C LEU A 507 -80.90 -38.80 -37.89
N ILE A 508 -81.30 -37.52 -37.91
CA ILE A 508 -82.70 -37.11 -38.10
C ILE A 508 -83.20 -37.59 -39.48
N LEU A 509 -82.40 -37.47 -40.54
CA LEU A 509 -82.74 -37.97 -41.87
C LEU A 509 -82.87 -39.50 -41.87
N LEU A 510 -81.96 -40.24 -41.21
CA LEU A 510 -82.03 -41.70 -41.09
C LEU A 510 -83.30 -42.16 -40.36
N ILE A 511 -83.68 -41.49 -39.27
CA ILE A 511 -84.92 -41.75 -38.53
C ILE A 511 -86.14 -41.45 -39.42
N ARG A 512 -86.10 -40.37 -40.20
CA ARG A 512 -87.19 -40.00 -41.13
C ARG A 512 -87.31 -40.97 -42.31
N THR A 513 -86.19 -41.45 -42.87
CA THR A 513 -86.18 -42.44 -43.96
C THR A 513 -86.61 -43.84 -43.52
N ARG A 514 -86.39 -44.22 -42.24
CA ARG A 514 -86.95 -45.47 -41.69
C ARG A 514 -88.47 -45.40 -41.49
N GLY A 515 -89.05 -44.20 -41.38
CA GLY A 515 -90.50 -44.00 -41.37
C GLY A 515 -91.18 -44.25 -42.73
N GLU A 516 -90.46 -44.08 -43.84
CA GLU A 516 -91.00 -44.25 -45.20
C GLU A 516 -90.71 -45.62 -45.82
N LEU A 517 -89.68 -46.35 -45.36
CA LEU A 517 -89.32 -47.69 -45.85
C LEU A 517 -90.05 -48.86 -45.16
N ALA A 518 -90.87 -48.63 -44.13
CA ALA A 518 -91.64 -49.67 -43.44
C ALA A 518 -93.08 -49.88 -43.98
N ARG A 519 -93.49 -49.18 -45.05
CA ARG A 519 -94.87 -49.25 -45.58
C ARG A 519 -95.04 -49.86 -46.97
N LYS A 520 -94.00 -50.40 -47.60
CA LYS A 520 -94.15 -51.07 -48.89
C LYS A 520 -93.23 -52.28 -49.02
N VAL A 521 -93.84 -53.35 -49.52
CA VAL A 521 -93.25 -54.62 -49.98
C VAL A 521 -93.24 -55.76 -48.95
N VAL A 522 -94.42 -56.32 -48.73
CA VAL A 522 -94.62 -57.76 -48.57
C VAL A 522 -94.97 -58.32 -49.95
N ALA A 523 -94.13 -59.19 -50.51
CA ALA A 523 -94.55 -60.34 -51.33
C ALA A 523 -93.35 -61.22 -51.73
N ARG A 524 -93.20 -62.33 -50.99
CA ARG A 524 -92.63 -63.64 -51.31
C ARG A 524 -91.94 -63.83 -52.68
N THR A 525 -90.79 -64.52 -52.70
CA THR A 525 -90.72 -65.98 -52.96
C THR A 525 -89.27 -66.53 -52.97
N THR A 526 -89.08 -67.64 -52.24
CA THR A 526 -88.28 -68.87 -52.52
C THR A 526 -86.82 -68.84 -53.00
N GLY A 527 -85.98 -69.70 -52.39
CA GLY A 527 -85.02 -70.50 -53.15
C GLY A 527 -83.66 -70.84 -52.51
N VAL A 528 -83.65 -71.93 -51.72
CA VAL A 528 -82.58 -72.90 -51.40
C VAL A 528 -81.31 -72.89 -52.29
N LEU A 529 -80.09 -72.94 -51.68
CA LEU A 529 -79.09 -74.02 -51.92
C LEU A 529 -77.85 -73.99 -51.01
N LYS A 530 -77.52 -75.20 -50.55
CA LYS A 530 -76.29 -75.73 -49.93
C LYS A 530 -75.00 -75.39 -50.70
N GLY A 531 -73.90 -75.31 -49.95
CA GLY A 531 -72.71 -76.13 -50.26
C GLY A 531 -71.40 -75.43 -50.63
N VAL A 532 -70.55 -75.20 -49.63
CA VAL A 532 -69.16 -75.72 -49.50
C VAL A 532 -68.11 -75.49 -50.63
N THR A 533 -66.90 -75.12 -50.16
CA THR A 533 -65.52 -75.26 -50.69
C THR A 533 -64.85 -74.16 -51.54
N LYS A 534 -63.92 -73.46 -50.85
CA LYS A 534 -62.44 -73.50 -51.02
C LYS A 534 -61.74 -72.65 -52.11
N HIS A 535 -60.87 -71.77 -51.60
CA HIS A 535 -59.60 -71.20 -52.06
C HIS A 535 -59.29 -70.89 -53.53
N LEU A 536 -58.83 -69.64 -53.74
CA LEU A 536 -57.49 -69.16 -54.17
C LEU A 536 -57.67 -67.62 -54.30
N GLY A 537 -56.87 -66.70 -53.77
CA GLY A 537 -55.43 -66.65 -53.52
C GLY A 537 -54.90 -65.39 -54.22
N ALA A 538 -54.42 -64.39 -53.44
CA ALA A 538 -53.44 -63.35 -53.81
C ALA A 538 -53.40 -62.29 -52.66
N MET A 539 -52.63 -62.49 -51.59
CA MET A 539 -51.25 -61.99 -51.37
C MET A 539 -51.13 -60.43 -51.26
N PRO A 540 -50.12 -59.88 -50.55
CA PRO A 540 -49.67 -60.17 -49.18
C PRO A 540 -49.35 -58.86 -48.38
N GLN A 541 -49.52 -58.85 -47.06
CA GLN A 541 -48.67 -58.01 -46.20
C GLN A 541 -47.58 -58.91 -45.61
N ARG A 542 -46.33 -58.57 -45.90
CA ARG A 542 -45.12 -59.31 -45.54
C ARG A 542 -45.09 -59.57 -44.03
N ALA A 543 -45.14 -60.85 -43.65
CA ALA A 543 -44.83 -61.29 -42.28
C ALA A 543 -43.32 -61.07 -42.02
N PRO A 544 -42.93 -60.40 -40.93
CA PRO A 544 -41.53 -60.02 -40.66
C PRO A 544 -40.58 -61.18 -40.31
N GLY A 545 -41.04 -62.44 -40.22
CA GLY A 545 -40.17 -63.60 -40.00
C GLY A 545 -40.92 -64.93 -39.95
N LYS A 546 -40.17 -66.04 -40.04
CA LYS A 546 -40.68 -67.41 -39.89
C LYS A 546 -39.86 -68.19 -38.88
N LEU A 547 -40.51 -69.01 -38.06
CA LEU A 547 -39.88 -69.97 -37.16
C LEU A 547 -40.01 -71.37 -37.76
N VAL A 548 -38.94 -72.16 -37.69
CA VAL A 548 -38.89 -73.53 -38.21
C VAL A 548 -38.48 -74.47 -37.07
N ILE A 549 -39.23 -75.54 -36.86
CA ILE A 549 -38.90 -76.54 -35.84
C ILE A 549 -37.68 -77.36 -36.32
N LEU A 550 -36.56 -77.23 -35.63
CA LEU A 550 -35.30 -77.93 -35.95
C LEU A 550 -35.15 -79.30 -35.29
N GLN A 551 -35.89 -79.57 -34.19
CA GLN A 551 -35.80 -80.85 -33.47
C GLN A 551 -37.10 -81.10 -32.67
N GLY A 552 -37.70 -82.29 -32.77
CA GLY A 552 -38.94 -82.66 -32.07
C GLY A 552 -40.06 -83.15 -33.02
N ALA A 553 -41.26 -83.42 -32.46
CA ALA A 553 -42.42 -83.80 -33.26
C ALA A 553 -42.82 -82.63 -34.19
N ASN A 554 -43.12 -82.91 -35.47
CA ASN A 554 -43.35 -81.92 -36.53
C ASN A 554 -42.11 -81.10 -36.95
N MET A 555 -40.91 -81.70 -36.90
CA MET A 555 -39.68 -81.14 -37.49
C MET A 555 -39.90 -80.65 -38.93
N GLY A 556 -39.43 -79.44 -39.24
CA GLY A 556 -39.57 -78.79 -40.54
C GLY A 556 -40.88 -78.01 -40.74
N LYS A 557 -41.83 -78.03 -39.80
CA LYS A 557 -43.05 -77.22 -39.88
C LYS A 557 -42.73 -75.74 -39.64
N GLU A 558 -43.21 -74.88 -40.53
CA GLU A 558 -42.97 -73.44 -40.49
C GLU A 558 -44.14 -72.69 -39.83
N PHE A 559 -43.83 -71.76 -38.93
CA PHE A 559 -44.80 -70.84 -38.32
C PHE A 559 -44.48 -69.42 -38.76
N ARG A 560 -45.45 -68.75 -39.40
CA ARG A 560 -45.29 -67.37 -39.88
C ARG A 560 -45.71 -66.40 -38.78
N LEU A 561 -44.81 -65.50 -38.39
CA LEU A 561 -45.09 -64.48 -37.40
C LEU A 561 -45.83 -63.32 -38.08
N ALA A 562 -47.13 -63.21 -37.85
CA ALA A 562 -47.97 -62.18 -38.49
C ALA A 562 -47.81 -60.79 -37.85
N THR A 563 -47.27 -60.69 -36.64
CA THR A 563 -47.16 -59.45 -35.86
C THR A 563 -45.85 -59.41 -35.08
N GLN A 564 -45.21 -58.26 -35.04
CA GLN A 564 -44.01 -58.02 -34.24
C GLN A 564 -44.42 -57.80 -32.78
N VAL A 565 -43.91 -58.62 -31.86
CA VAL A 565 -44.22 -58.53 -30.42
C VAL A 565 -42.90 -58.39 -29.65
N VAL A 566 -42.79 -57.35 -28.83
CA VAL A 566 -41.64 -57.12 -27.95
C VAL A 566 -42.12 -57.27 -26.51
N LYS A 567 -41.51 -58.20 -25.76
CA LYS A 567 -41.73 -58.33 -24.32
C LYS A 567 -40.45 -57.95 -23.60
N VAL A 568 -40.54 -56.99 -22.69
CA VAL A 568 -39.44 -56.61 -21.79
C VAL A 568 -39.91 -56.88 -20.38
N GLY A 569 -39.24 -57.79 -19.68
CA GLY A 569 -39.54 -58.15 -18.30
C GLY A 569 -38.24 -58.34 -17.52
N ARG A 570 -38.30 -58.11 -16.21
CA ARG A 570 -37.15 -58.18 -15.30
C ARG A 570 -36.77 -59.62 -14.93
N ASP A 571 -37.69 -60.57 -15.15
CA ASP A 571 -37.57 -61.95 -14.70
C ASP A 571 -37.68 -62.91 -15.90
N PRO A 572 -36.70 -63.82 -16.14
CA PRO A 572 -36.62 -64.62 -17.38
C PRO A 572 -37.85 -65.49 -17.65
N GLN A 573 -38.53 -65.97 -16.61
CA GLN A 573 -39.66 -66.89 -16.74
C GLN A 573 -40.93 -66.24 -17.31
N PHE A 574 -41.05 -64.90 -17.22
CA PHE A 574 -42.18 -64.14 -17.78
C PHE A 574 -41.85 -63.50 -19.14
N CYS A 575 -40.60 -63.64 -19.60
CA CYS A 575 -40.13 -63.12 -20.89
C CYS A 575 -40.19 -64.15 -22.03
N ASP A 576 -40.70 -65.35 -21.74
CA ASP A 576 -40.71 -66.46 -22.69
C ASP A 576 -41.86 -66.34 -23.72
N PHE A 577 -41.59 -66.77 -24.96
CA PHE A 577 -42.58 -66.78 -26.04
C PHE A 577 -43.26 -68.14 -26.11
N ALA A 578 -44.49 -68.23 -25.61
CA ALA A 578 -45.34 -69.39 -25.81
C ALA A 578 -46.09 -69.26 -27.15
N LEU A 579 -45.94 -70.25 -28.03
CA LEU A 579 -46.74 -70.37 -29.24
C LEU A 579 -47.93 -71.31 -28.99
N TYR A 580 -49.10 -70.90 -29.44
CA TYR A 580 -50.34 -71.69 -29.35
C TYR A 580 -50.51 -72.54 -30.60
N ASP A 581 -50.75 -73.84 -30.44
CA ASP A 581 -51.17 -74.73 -31.52
C ASP A 581 -52.70 -74.75 -31.56
N GLU A 582 -53.31 -74.75 -32.75
CA GLU A 582 -54.77 -74.66 -32.94
C GLU A 582 -55.53 -75.90 -32.40
N TYR A 583 -54.80 -76.94 -31.98
CA TYR A 583 -55.36 -78.22 -31.51
C TYR A 583 -55.14 -78.51 -30.02
N THR A 584 -54.52 -77.60 -29.26
CA THR A 584 -54.30 -77.76 -27.82
C THR A 584 -54.44 -76.42 -27.08
N SER A 585 -55.19 -76.42 -25.97
CA SER A 585 -55.55 -75.20 -25.23
C SER A 585 -54.52 -74.71 -24.21
N ASN A 586 -53.44 -75.47 -23.98
CA ASN A 586 -52.35 -75.11 -23.07
C ASN A 586 -51.03 -74.92 -23.84
N PRO A 587 -50.12 -74.03 -23.40
CA PRO A 587 -48.85 -73.78 -24.07
C PRO A 587 -47.96 -75.04 -24.01
N HIS A 588 -47.54 -75.55 -25.18
CA HIS A 588 -46.81 -76.81 -25.28
C HIS A 588 -45.30 -76.65 -25.57
N PHE A 589 -44.81 -75.44 -25.82
CA PHE A 589 -43.38 -75.15 -25.83
C PHE A 589 -43.09 -73.68 -25.55
N SER A 590 -41.88 -73.41 -25.08
CA SER A 590 -41.35 -72.08 -24.85
C SER A 590 -40.06 -71.90 -25.65
N ILE A 591 -39.75 -70.67 -26.05
CA ILE A 591 -38.59 -70.36 -26.88
C ILE A 591 -37.56 -69.70 -25.96
N GLN A 592 -36.64 -70.51 -25.43
CA GLN A 592 -35.45 -69.98 -24.79
C GLN A 592 -34.53 -69.40 -25.86
N LEU A 593 -34.23 -68.11 -25.76
CA LEU A 593 -33.27 -67.39 -26.59
C LEU A 593 -31.85 -67.53 -26.05
#